data_AF-A0A847NM83-F1
#
_entry.id   AF-A0A847NM83-F1
#
_cell.length_a   1.000
_cell.length_b   1.000
_cell.length_c   1.000
_cell.angle_alpha   90.00
_cell.angle_beta   90.00
_cell.angle_gamma   90.00
#
_symmetry.space_group_name_H-M   'P 1'
#
loop_
_entity.id
_entity.type
_entity.pdbx_description
1 polymer ?
#
loop_
_entity_poly.entity_id
_entity_poly.type
_entity_poly.pdbx_seq_one_letter_code
_entity_poly.pdbx_strand_id
1 'polypeptide(L)'
;MTQYSKEILSNPELLRQKLSIYLDGSKSVESYAKACEKFFEAGKGEKLKNKNTWSWKAFFSSFLGPQWFFLYRGATRSLLRVVLIMLLIFYADINGRGSPDGVLAFESLLGFIIFPLWLGNHGKFIVCQNFVERLDLGNDKELKVNKSYFYTFLVLNIFLFCLAVFMLLTSQISNFEEYFIYLDSNIAFLALMYISTILPKIIIGIIFGGIAGLLF
;
A
#
# COMPACT_ATOMS: atom_id res chain seq x y z
N MET A 1 -1.54 19.55 12.72
CA MET A 1 -2.98 19.78 12.89
C MET A 1 -3.19 21.24 13.22
N THR A 2 -3.84 21.93 12.31
CA THR A 2 -4.25 23.33 12.41
C THR A 2 -5.59 23.47 13.17
N GLN A 3 -5.99 24.69 13.52
CA GLN A 3 -7.31 24.92 14.12
C GLN A 3 -8.45 24.54 13.17
N TYR A 4 -8.27 24.76 11.87
CA TYR A 4 -9.22 24.39 10.83
C TYR A 4 -9.51 22.87 10.80
N SER A 5 -8.46 22.04 10.84
CA SER A 5 -8.65 20.59 10.85
C SER A 5 -9.23 20.07 12.17
N LYS A 6 -8.94 20.72 13.31
CA LYS A 6 -9.60 20.42 14.59
C LYS A 6 -11.10 20.71 14.54
N GLU A 7 -11.49 21.84 13.97
CA GLU A 7 -12.90 22.22 13.82
C GLU A 7 -13.67 21.23 12.95
N ILE A 8 -13.07 20.81 11.83
CA ILE A 8 -13.66 19.78 10.95
C ILE A 8 -13.76 18.43 11.65
N LEU A 9 -12.73 18.00 12.39
CA LEU A 9 -12.76 16.73 13.12
C LEU A 9 -13.74 16.73 14.31
N SER A 10 -14.06 17.92 14.85
CA SER A 10 -15.00 18.08 15.96
C SER A 10 -16.46 18.12 15.49
N ASN A 11 -16.71 18.41 14.21
CA ASN A 11 -18.05 18.42 13.63
C ASN A 11 -18.30 17.17 12.77
N PRO A 12 -19.13 16.21 13.24
CA PRO A 12 -19.36 14.94 12.56
C PRO A 12 -19.90 15.07 11.12
N GLU A 13 -20.73 16.07 10.85
CA GLU A 13 -21.33 16.27 9.52
C GLU A 13 -20.30 16.84 8.53
N LEU A 14 -19.57 17.87 8.95
CA LEU A 14 -18.48 18.46 8.16
C LEU A 14 -17.38 17.44 7.87
N LEU A 15 -17.03 16.61 8.86
CA LEU A 15 -16.05 15.54 8.69
C LEU A 15 -16.45 14.58 7.55
N ARG A 16 -17.71 14.13 7.54
CA ARG A 16 -18.23 13.23 6.51
C ARG A 16 -18.26 13.88 5.14
N GLN A 17 -18.65 15.16 5.07
CA GLN A 17 -18.66 15.91 3.81
C GLN A 17 -17.25 16.03 3.22
N LYS A 18 -16.27 16.44 4.03
CA LYS A 18 -14.88 16.61 3.59
C LYS A 18 -14.22 15.26 3.29
N LEU A 19 -14.50 14.22 4.07
CA LEU A 19 -14.06 12.86 3.77
C LEU A 19 -14.71 12.31 2.50
N SER A 20 -15.95 12.67 2.18
CA SER A 20 -16.60 12.25 0.93
C SER A 20 -15.86 12.82 -0.28
N ILE A 21 -15.43 14.08 -0.22
CA ILE A 21 -14.58 14.69 -1.25
C ILE A 21 -13.24 13.95 -1.34
N TYR A 22 -12.60 13.68 -0.20
CA TYR A 22 -11.31 13.00 -0.15
C TYR A 22 -11.35 11.52 -0.56
N LEU A 23 -12.48 10.84 -0.35
CA LEU A 23 -12.64 9.43 -0.71
C LEU A 23 -13.42 9.24 -2.01
N ASP A 24 -13.68 10.32 -2.75
CA ASP A 24 -14.37 10.33 -4.05
C ASP A 24 -15.75 9.62 -3.99
N GLY A 25 -16.55 9.98 -2.99
CA GLY A 25 -17.90 9.43 -2.80
C GLY A 25 -17.96 7.94 -2.39
N SER A 26 -16.84 7.36 -1.95
CA SER A 26 -16.78 5.95 -1.58
C SER A 26 -17.77 5.59 -0.46
N LYS A 27 -18.43 4.43 -0.55
CA LYS A 27 -19.24 3.83 0.53
C LYS A 27 -18.47 3.64 1.86
N SER A 28 -17.14 3.74 1.83
CA SER A 28 -16.28 3.62 3.01
C SER A 28 -16.20 4.88 3.88
N VAL A 29 -16.78 6.02 3.44
CA VAL A 29 -16.72 7.31 4.16
C VAL A 29 -17.11 7.17 5.64
N GLU A 30 -18.22 6.51 5.94
CA GLU A 30 -18.68 6.33 7.32
C GLU A 30 -17.69 5.53 8.18
N SER A 31 -17.06 4.50 7.59
CA SER A 31 -16.07 3.69 8.30
C SER A 31 -14.81 4.48 8.65
N TYR A 32 -14.38 5.38 7.75
CA TYR A 32 -13.24 6.24 8.00
C TYR A 32 -13.59 7.41 8.91
N ALA A 33 -14.79 7.99 8.81
CA ALA A 33 -15.26 9.05 9.70
C ALA A 33 -15.24 8.59 11.17
N LYS A 34 -15.86 7.43 11.46
CA LYS A 34 -15.84 6.82 12.80
C LYS A 34 -14.41 6.53 13.29
N ALA A 35 -13.51 6.14 12.38
CA ALA A 35 -12.12 5.91 12.73
C ALA A 35 -11.40 7.22 13.07
N CYS A 36 -11.58 8.28 12.27
CA CYS A 36 -10.99 9.58 12.51
C CYS A 36 -11.51 10.20 13.82
N GLU A 37 -12.81 10.11 14.12
CA GLU A 37 -13.41 10.51 15.40
C GLU A 37 -12.73 9.78 16.57
N LYS A 38 -12.62 8.44 16.49
CA LYS A 38 -11.97 7.61 17.52
C LYS A 38 -10.49 7.96 17.72
N PHE A 39 -9.77 8.33 16.65
CA PHE A 39 -8.35 8.73 16.75
C PHE A 39 -8.19 10.14 17.32
N PHE A 40 -9.11 11.04 17.00
CA PHE A 40 -9.12 12.41 17.50
C PHE A 40 -9.45 12.44 18.99
N GLU A 41 -10.46 11.69 19.41
CA GLU A 41 -10.81 11.47 20.82
C GLU A 41 -9.63 10.85 21.59
N ALA A 42 -8.98 9.82 21.02
CA ALA A 42 -7.81 9.20 21.63
C ALA A 42 -6.62 10.16 21.79
N GLY A 43 -6.53 11.19 20.94
CA GLY A 43 -5.54 12.26 21.04
C GLY A 43 -6.03 13.49 21.80
N LYS A 44 -7.16 13.39 22.53
CA LYS A 44 -7.76 14.45 23.36
C LYS A 44 -8.10 15.73 22.58
N GLY A 45 -8.46 15.61 21.29
CA GLY A 45 -8.80 16.75 20.45
C GLY A 45 -7.62 17.60 19.96
N GLU A 46 -6.38 17.23 20.33
CA GLU A 46 -5.18 17.98 19.96
C GLU A 46 -4.46 17.39 18.75
N LYS A 47 -4.52 16.06 18.60
CA LYS A 47 -3.87 15.32 17.52
C LYS A 47 -4.61 14.04 17.21
N LEU A 48 -4.29 13.40 16.10
CA LEU A 48 -4.71 12.02 15.86
C LEU A 48 -3.77 11.08 16.63
N LYS A 49 -4.32 10.28 17.54
CA LYS A 49 -3.59 9.19 18.19
C LYS A 49 -4.08 7.85 17.64
N ASN A 50 -3.14 7.04 17.18
CA ASN A 50 -3.48 5.73 16.67
C ASN A 50 -4.09 4.87 17.79
N LYS A 51 -5.21 4.22 17.47
CA LYS A 51 -5.92 3.27 18.34
C LYS A 51 -6.24 2.05 17.48
N ASN A 52 -6.36 0.88 18.09
CA ASN A 52 -6.64 -0.34 17.33
C ASN A 52 -7.97 -0.19 16.54
N THR A 53 -7.85 -0.27 15.21
CA THR A 53 -8.96 -0.24 14.26
C THR A 53 -8.61 -1.12 13.07
N TRP A 54 -9.43 -2.14 12.82
CA TRP A 54 -9.20 -3.04 11.71
C TRP A 54 -9.75 -2.50 10.38
N SER A 55 -9.01 -2.72 9.30
CA SER A 55 -9.40 -2.43 7.93
C SER A 55 -9.13 -3.64 7.04
N TRP A 56 -10.19 -4.41 6.77
CA TRP A 56 -10.15 -5.52 5.82
C TRP A 56 -9.66 -5.09 4.44
N LYS A 57 -10.07 -3.89 3.99
CA LYS A 57 -9.61 -3.36 2.70
C LYS A 57 -8.10 -3.14 2.68
N ALA A 58 -7.52 -2.59 3.75
CA ALA A 58 -6.07 -2.39 3.83
C ALA A 58 -5.32 -3.72 3.95
N PHE A 59 -5.85 -4.66 4.75
CA PHE A 59 -5.31 -6.02 4.89
C PHE A 59 -5.31 -6.77 3.55
N PHE A 60 -6.44 -6.87 2.85
CA PHE A 60 -6.46 -7.57 1.57
C PHE A 60 -5.65 -6.86 0.48
N SER A 61 -5.61 -5.53 0.51
CA SER A 61 -4.79 -4.77 -0.44
C SER A 61 -3.29 -4.97 -0.29
N SER A 62 -2.78 -5.39 0.88
CA SER A 62 -1.36 -5.70 1.03
C SER A 62 -0.93 -6.93 0.24
N PHE A 63 -1.86 -7.87 0.02
CA PHE A 63 -1.62 -9.04 -0.83
C PHE A 63 -1.64 -8.70 -2.32
N LEU A 64 -2.37 -7.67 -2.73
CA LEU A 64 -2.34 -7.15 -4.11
C LEU A 64 -1.16 -6.19 -4.37
N GLY A 65 -0.36 -5.91 -3.33
CA GLY A 65 0.75 -4.97 -3.36
C GLY A 65 0.44 -3.74 -2.49
N PRO A 66 1.17 -3.50 -1.37
CA PRO A 66 0.93 -2.37 -0.47
C PRO A 66 0.87 -1.02 -1.16
N GLN A 67 1.70 -0.86 -2.18
CA GLN A 67 1.75 0.31 -3.02
C GLN A 67 0.40 0.73 -3.58
N TRP A 68 -0.47 -0.22 -3.94
CA TRP A 68 -1.80 0.07 -4.46
C TRP A 68 -2.65 0.84 -3.45
N PHE A 69 -2.63 0.40 -2.19
CA PHE A 69 -3.40 1.05 -1.13
C PHE A 69 -2.92 2.48 -0.87
N PHE A 70 -1.60 2.68 -0.80
CA PHE A 70 -1.03 3.99 -0.50
C PHE A 70 -1.15 4.95 -1.67
N LEU A 71 -0.91 4.50 -2.91
CA LEU A 71 -1.02 5.33 -4.11
C LEU A 71 -2.47 5.73 -4.38
N TYR A 72 -3.41 4.79 -4.27
CA TYR A 72 -4.84 5.07 -4.40
C TYR A 72 -5.33 6.08 -3.37
N ARG A 73 -4.73 6.10 -2.17
CA ARG A 73 -5.06 7.05 -1.10
C ARG A 73 -4.15 8.26 -1.05
N GLY A 74 -3.26 8.44 -2.03
CA GLY A 74 -2.31 9.54 -2.11
C GLY A 74 -1.37 9.66 -0.90
N ALA A 75 -1.10 8.55 -0.19
CA ALA A 75 -0.26 8.47 1.00
C ALA A 75 1.21 8.17 0.62
N THR A 76 1.79 9.02 -0.24
CA THR A 76 3.13 8.83 -0.84
C THR A 76 4.25 8.79 0.20
N ARG A 77 4.13 9.51 1.33
CA ARG A 77 5.11 9.43 2.43
C ARG A 77 5.16 8.05 3.07
N SER A 78 4.01 7.44 3.30
CA SER A 78 3.91 6.08 3.87
C SER A 78 4.42 5.05 2.87
N LEU A 79 4.13 5.24 1.58
CA LEU A 79 4.68 4.43 0.49
C LEU A 79 6.21 4.45 0.50
N LEU A 80 6.82 5.64 0.55
CA LEU A 80 8.28 5.78 0.52
C LEU A 80 8.94 5.03 1.69
N ARG A 81 8.35 5.10 2.89
CA ARG A 81 8.87 4.35 4.06
C ARG A 81 8.82 2.84 3.82
N VAL A 82 7.72 2.34 3.28
CA VAL A 82 7.57 0.91 2.97
C VAL A 82 8.60 0.48 1.92
N VAL A 83 8.77 1.25 0.85
CA VAL A 83 9.76 0.97 -0.20
C VAL A 83 11.18 0.97 0.37
N LEU A 84 11.52 1.95 1.21
CA LEU A 84 12.85 2.02 1.85
C LEU A 84 13.10 0.83 2.79
N ILE A 85 12.11 0.42 3.58
CA ILE A 85 12.23 -0.76 4.45
C ILE A 85 12.44 -2.02 3.62
N MET A 86 11.67 -2.18 2.54
CA MET A 86 11.84 -3.29 1.61
C MET A 86 13.24 -3.30 0.99
N LEU A 87 13.72 -2.16 0.47
CA LEU A 87 15.08 -2.06 -0.09
C LEU A 87 16.18 -2.36 0.93
N LEU A 88 16.00 -1.97 2.19
CA LEU A 88 16.94 -2.29 3.27
C LEU A 88 16.99 -3.79 3.57
N ILE A 89 15.84 -4.47 3.53
CA ILE A 89 15.76 -5.93 3.72
C ILE A 89 16.45 -6.64 2.55
N PHE A 90 16.11 -6.25 1.31
CA PHE A 90 16.73 -6.78 0.10
C PHE A 90 18.25 -6.56 0.07
N TYR A 91 18.72 -5.37 0.46
CA TYR A 91 20.15 -5.10 0.57
C TYR A 91 20.83 -5.94 1.65
N ALA A 92 20.16 -6.21 2.77
CA ALA A 92 20.69 -7.06 3.83
C ALA A 92 20.79 -8.54 3.39
N ASP A 93 19.86 -8.99 2.56
CA ASP A 93 19.84 -10.32 1.95
C ASP A 93 21.03 -10.53 1.00
N ILE A 94 21.20 -9.63 0.01
CA ILE A 94 22.28 -9.72 -0.98
C ILE A 94 23.68 -9.69 -0.34
N ASN A 95 23.85 -8.97 0.78
CA ASN A 95 25.14 -8.88 1.46
C ASN A 95 25.42 -10.02 2.45
N GLY A 96 24.67 -11.12 2.37
CA GLY A 96 25.03 -12.41 2.99
C GLY A 96 25.04 -12.39 4.52
N ARG A 97 24.28 -11.50 5.17
CA ARG A 97 24.21 -11.44 6.64
C ARG A 97 23.30 -12.51 7.27
N GLY A 98 22.73 -13.42 6.49
CA GLY A 98 21.95 -14.56 6.97
C GLY A 98 22.18 -15.79 6.09
N SER A 99 21.87 -16.98 6.63
CA SER A 99 21.77 -18.18 5.79
C SER A 99 20.67 -17.96 4.73
N PRO A 100 20.83 -18.46 3.49
CA PRO A 100 19.84 -18.29 2.41
C PRO A 100 18.42 -18.69 2.85
N ASP A 101 18.32 -19.78 3.60
CA ASP A 101 17.06 -20.32 4.11
C ASP A 101 16.42 -19.42 5.20
N GLY A 102 17.25 -18.72 5.99
CA GLY A 102 16.80 -17.84 7.07
C GLY A 102 16.28 -16.50 6.56
N VAL A 103 16.89 -15.96 5.52
CA VAL A 103 16.46 -14.67 4.95
C VAL A 103 15.18 -14.82 4.14
N LEU A 104 15.06 -15.86 3.30
CA LEU A 104 13.83 -16.17 2.57
C LEU A 104 12.64 -16.42 3.51
N ALA A 105 12.86 -17.13 4.62
CA ALA A 105 11.82 -17.35 5.63
C ALA A 105 11.41 -16.04 6.34
N PHE A 106 12.37 -15.16 6.62
CA PHE A 106 12.13 -13.86 7.24
C PHE A 106 11.40 -12.89 6.30
N GLU A 107 11.77 -12.83 5.03
CA GLU A 107 11.10 -12.04 4.00
C GLU A 107 9.65 -12.51 3.79
N SER A 108 9.45 -13.83 3.72
CA SER A 108 8.12 -14.42 3.59
C SER A 108 7.24 -14.11 4.81
N LEU A 109 7.78 -14.24 6.02
CA LEU A 109 7.07 -13.93 7.25
C LEU A 109 6.70 -12.43 7.35
N LEU A 110 7.62 -11.55 6.99
CA LEU A 110 7.34 -10.11 6.94
C LEU A 110 6.29 -9.79 5.87
N GLY A 111 6.47 -10.27 4.65
CA GLY A 111 5.64 -9.93 3.50
C GLY A 111 4.21 -10.51 3.54
N PHE A 112 4.02 -11.70 4.11
CA PHE A 112 2.74 -12.41 4.12
C PHE A 112 2.00 -12.37 5.46
N ILE A 113 2.68 -12.10 6.57
CA ILE A 113 2.05 -12.13 7.90
C ILE A 113 2.14 -10.77 8.59
N ILE A 114 3.34 -10.32 8.92
CA ILE A 114 3.53 -9.12 9.77
C ILE A 114 3.00 -7.88 9.06
N PHE A 115 3.36 -7.71 7.80
CA PHE A 115 3.06 -6.51 7.06
C PHE A 115 1.57 -6.37 6.68
N PRO A 116 0.86 -7.42 6.24
CA PRO A 116 -0.59 -7.40 6.12
C PRO A 116 -1.32 -7.07 7.42
N LEU A 117 -0.93 -7.70 8.54
CA LEU A 117 -1.53 -7.42 9.85
C LEU A 117 -1.31 -5.96 10.28
N TRP A 118 -0.10 -5.44 10.05
CA TRP A 118 0.21 -4.03 10.30
C TRP A 118 -0.64 -3.10 9.44
N LEU A 119 -0.76 -3.37 8.13
CA LEU A 119 -1.61 -2.59 7.22
C LEU A 119 -3.09 -2.66 7.59
N GLY A 120 -3.58 -3.83 7.99
CA GLY A 120 -4.94 -4.02 8.47
C GLY A 120 -5.24 -3.14 9.68
N ASN A 121 -4.31 -3.07 10.64
CA ASN A 121 -4.47 -2.29 11.86
C ASN A 121 -4.22 -0.77 11.67
N HIS A 122 -3.27 -0.39 10.81
CA HIS A 122 -2.86 1.00 10.63
C HIS A 122 -3.50 1.68 9.41
N GLY A 123 -4.12 0.94 8.50
CA GLY A 123 -4.60 1.48 7.23
C GLY A 123 -5.63 2.60 7.38
N LYS A 124 -6.54 2.50 8.36
CA LYS A 124 -7.48 3.58 8.68
C LYS A 124 -6.79 4.81 9.25
N PHE A 125 -5.83 4.60 10.15
CA PHE A 125 -5.04 5.68 10.73
C PHE A 125 -4.24 6.44 9.67
N ILE A 126 -3.56 5.73 8.76
CA ILE A 126 -2.79 6.35 7.67
C ILE A 126 -3.69 7.19 6.76
N VAL A 127 -4.88 6.68 6.44
CA VAL A 127 -5.86 7.43 5.62
C VAL A 127 -6.35 8.69 6.35
N CYS A 128 -6.71 8.59 7.63
CA CYS A 128 -7.13 9.75 8.43
C CYS A 128 -5.99 10.77 8.60
N GLN A 129 -4.76 10.29 8.81
CA GLN A 129 -3.59 11.16 8.94
C GLN A 129 -3.34 11.94 7.63
N ASN A 130 -3.34 11.26 6.49
CA ASN A 130 -3.14 11.92 5.20
C ASN A 130 -4.28 12.89 4.86
N PHE A 131 -5.51 12.55 5.25
CA PHE A 131 -6.66 13.45 5.16
C PHE A 131 -6.44 14.73 5.98
N VAL A 132 -6.02 14.62 7.24
CA VAL A 132 -5.72 15.78 8.09
C VAL A 132 -4.55 16.60 7.55
N GLU A 133 -3.49 15.96 7.05
CA GLU A 133 -2.36 16.65 6.42
C GLU A 133 -2.82 17.49 5.21
N ARG A 134 -3.81 17.01 4.45
CA ARG A 134 -4.42 17.77 3.34
C ARG A 134 -5.37 18.87 3.83
N LEU A 135 -6.14 18.62 4.89
CA LEU A 135 -6.95 19.67 5.52
C LEU A 135 -6.07 20.81 6.05
N ASP A 136 -4.90 20.50 6.61
CA ASP A 136 -3.95 21.48 7.11
C ASP A 136 -3.42 22.43 6.01
N LEU A 137 -3.59 22.09 4.73
CA LEU A 137 -3.27 22.98 3.60
C LEU A 137 -4.36 24.05 3.35
N GLY A 138 -5.51 23.97 4.02
CA GLY A 138 -6.57 24.99 4.00
C GLY A 138 -7.33 25.13 2.67
N ASN A 139 -7.12 24.24 1.70
CA ASN A 139 -7.75 24.31 0.38
C ASN A 139 -8.45 23.00 0.01
N ASP A 140 -9.77 23.07 -0.21
CA ASP A 140 -10.59 21.93 -0.62
C ASP A 140 -10.18 21.30 -1.95
N LYS A 141 -9.44 22.01 -2.80
CA LYS A 141 -8.86 21.41 -4.01
C LYS A 141 -7.80 20.35 -3.68
N GLU A 142 -7.05 20.53 -2.59
CA GLU A 142 -6.02 19.59 -2.13
C GLU A 142 -6.62 18.34 -1.48
N LEU A 143 -7.89 18.41 -1.05
CA LEU A 143 -8.64 17.24 -0.59
C LEU A 143 -8.92 16.26 -1.73
N LYS A 144 -8.99 16.70 -3.00
CA LYS A 144 -9.22 15.78 -4.11
C LYS A 144 -8.01 14.86 -4.27
N VAL A 145 -8.27 13.56 -4.39
CA VAL A 145 -7.21 12.56 -4.62
C VAL A 145 -6.58 12.83 -5.98
N ASN A 146 -5.30 13.20 -5.98
CA ASN A 146 -4.51 13.24 -7.20
C ASN A 146 -4.19 11.79 -7.61
N LYS A 147 -5.05 11.22 -8.47
CA LYS A 147 -4.90 9.86 -9.01
C LYS A 147 -3.74 9.75 -10.02
N SER A 148 -3.08 10.85 -10.40
CA SER A 148 -1.95 10.85 -11.34
C SER A 148 -0.86 9.86 -10.91
N TYR A 149 -0.49 9.85 -9.63
CA TYR A 149 0.51 8.90 -9.10
C TYR A 149 0.10 7.44 -9.25
N PHE A 150 -1.19 7.14 -9.08
CA PHE A 150 -1.73 5.80 -9.28
C PHE A 150 -1.67 5.40 -10.75
N TYR A 151 -2.03 6.29 -11.67
CA TYR A 151 -1.94 6.03 -13.11
C TYR A 151 -0.49 5.86 -13.57
N THR A 152 0.42 6.73 -13.13
CA THR A 152 1.85 6.62 -13.43
C THR A 152 2.43 5.30 -12.94
N PHE A 153 2.04 4.88 -11.73
CA PHE A 153 2.43 3.58 -11.20
C PHE A 153 1.86 2.42 -12.04
N LEU A 154 0.60 2.48 -12.43
CA LEU A 154 -0.04 1.45 -13.26
C LEU A 154 0.66 1.33 -14.62
N VAL A 155 0.94 2.46 -15.29
CA VAL A 155 1.68 2.51 -16.55
C VAL A 155 3.08 1.92 -16.40
N LEU A 156 3.81 2.27 -15.33
CA LEU A 156 5.13 1.73 -15.06
C LEU A 156 5.11 0.20 -14.88
N ASN A 157 4.10 -0.33 -14.18
CA ASN A 157 3.98 -1.78 -13.98
C ASN A 157 3.62 -2.51 -15.27
N ILE A 158 2.74 -1.94 -16.10
CA ILE A 158 2.45 -2.49 -17.44
C ILE A 158 3.72 -2.51 -18.29
N PHE A 159 4.48 -1.41 -18.29
CA PHE A 159 5.74 -1.32 -19.02
C PHE A 159 6.75 -2.39 -18.56
N LEU A 160 6.92 -2.57 -17.24
CA LEU A 160 7.80 -3.60 -16.68
C LEU A 160 7.33 -5.01 -17.01
N PHE A 161 6.02 -5.27 -17.00
CA PHE A 161 5.47 -6.54 -17.43
C PHE A 161 5.76 -6.80 -18.91
N CYS A 162 5.54 -5.81 -19.78
CA CYS A 162 5.87 -5.91 -21.21
C CYS A 162 7.37 -6.14 -21.43
N LEU A 163 8.24 -5.47 -20.67
CA LEU A 163 9.68 -5.66 -20.74
C LEU A 163 10.08 -7.08 -20.33
N ALA A 164 9.48 -7.62 -19.25
CA ALA A 164 9.70 -9.00 -18.81
C ALA A 164 9.26 -10.01 -19.89
N VAL A 165 8.08 -9.82 -20.47
CA VAL A 165 7.58 -10.67 -21.57
C VAL A 165 8.49 -10.57 -22.80
N PHE A 166 8.96 -9.37 -23.16
CA PHE A 166 9.89 -9.17 -24.26
C PHE A 166 11.22 -9.88 -24.02
N MET A 167 11.79 -9.78 -22.81
CA MET A 167 13.00 -10.51 -22.42
C MET A 167 12.78 -12.02 -22.50
N LEU A 168 11.64 -12.53 -22.03
CA LEU A 168 11.29 -13.96 -22.16
C LEU A 168 11.25 -14.40 -23.63
N LEU A 169 10.59 -13.64 -24.49
CA LEU A 169 10.43 -13.97 -25.92
C LEU A 169 11.73 -13.87 -26.72
N THR A 170 12.68 -13.04 -26.28
CA THR A 170 13.96 -12.81 -26.98
C THR A 170 15.12 -13.62 -26.40
N SER A 171 14.98 -14.08 -25.16
CA SER A 171 15.92 -15.03 -24.59
C SER A 171 15.85 -16.33 -25.38
N GLN A 172 16.98 -16.83 -25.90
CA GLN A 172 17.09 -18.17 -26.51
C GLN A 172 16.98 -19.28 -25.46
N ILE A 173 16.17 -19.05 -24.45
CA ILE A 173 15.97 -19.91 -23.29
C ILE A 173 14.92 -20.93 -23.68
N SER A 174 15.32 -22.19 -23.63
CA SER A 174 14.54 -23.29 -24.21
C SER A 174 13.44 -23.81 -23.28
N ASN A 175 13.51 -23.47 -21.99
CA ASN A 175 12.61 -23.95 -20.95
C ASN A 175 12.43 -22.94 -19.80
N PHE A 176 11.31 -23.07 -19.08
CA PHE A 176 10.92 -22.13 -18.02
C PHE A 176 11.93 -22.06 -16.84
N GLU A 177 12.69 -23.13 -16.57
CA GLU A 177 13.68 -23.16 -15.49
C GLU A 177 14.90 -22.28 -15.77
N GLU A 178 15.48 -22.32 -16.97
CA GLU A 178 16.58 -21.44 -17.37
C GLU A 178 16.18 -19.96 -17.30
N TYR A 179 14.91 -19.66 -17.56
CA TYR A 179 14.38 -18.29 -17.51
C TYR A 179 14.34 -17.77 -16.07
N PHE A 180 13.92 -18.60 -15.11
CA PHE A 180 13.98 -18.23 -13.69
C PHE A 180 15.41 -18.05 -13.21
N ILE A 181 16.37 -18.88 -13.65
CA ILE A 181 17.78 -18.74 -13.28
C ILE A 181 18.39 -17.45 -13.87
N TYR A 182 18.07 -17.11 -15.12
CA TYR A 182 18.52 -15.86 -15.76
C TYR A 182 17.93 -14.62 -15.08
N LEU A 183 16.67 -14.70 -14.67
CA LEU A 183 15.98 -13.66 -13.92
C LEU A 183 16.58 -13.45 -12.52
N ASP A 184 16.85 -14.54 -11.81
CA ASP A 184 17.39 -14.55 -10.45
C ASP A 184 18.85 -14.03 -10.40
N SER A 185 19.56 -14.12 -11.52
CA SER A 185 20.92 -13.58 -11.66
C SER A 185 20.97 -12.11 -12.12
N ASN A 186 19.85 -11.53 -12.56
CA ASN A 186 19.79 -10.13 -12.99
C ASN A 186 19.31 -9.21 -11.84
N ILE A 187 20.28 -8.71 -11.07
CA ILE A 187 20.05 -7.85 -9.88
C ILE A 187 19.18 -6.62 -10.21
N ALA A 188 19.31 -6.03 -11.41
CA ALA A 188 18.50 -4.88 -11.80
C ALA A 188 17.03 -5.26 -12.04
N PHE A 189 16.80 -6.43 -12.64
CA PHE A 189 15.46 -6.97 -12.85
C PHE A 189 14.81 -7.42 -11.53
N LEU A 190 15.55 -8.10 -10.66
CA LEU A 190 15.10 -8.47 -9.31
C LEU A 190 14.75 -7.23 -8.48
N ALA A 191 15.62 -6.21 -8.47
CA ALA A 191 15.33 -4.95 -7.80
C ALA A 191 14.08 -4.27 -8.38
N LEU A 192 13.88 -4.28 -9.70
CA LEU A 192 12.70 -3.72 -10.36
C LEU A 192 11.41 -4.51 -10.06
N MET A 193 11.48 -5.85 -10.01
CA MET A 193 10.37 -6.75 -9.65
C MET A 193 10.01 -6.67 -8.18
N TYR A 194 11.01 -6.47 -7.33
CA TYR A 194 10.86 -6.28 -5.90
C TYR A 194 10.28 -4.89 -5.59
N ILE A 195 10.64 -3.86 -6.37
CA ILE A 195 10.02 -2.54 -6.30
C ILE A 195 8.58 -2.56 -6.88
N SER A 196 8.30 -3.38 -7.90
CA SER A 196 6.96 -3.50 -8.51
C SER A 196 6.05 -4.54 -7.82
N THR A 197 6.59 -5.35 -6.90
CA THR A 197 5.97 -6.46 -6.14
C THR A 197 4.77 -7.17 -6.78
N ILE A 198 4.91 -7.58 -8.05
CA ILE A 198 3.92 -8.47 -8.67
C ILE A 198 4.63 -9.49 -9.58
N LEU A 199 4.79 -10.71 -9.07
CA LEU A 199 4.47 -11.91 -9.85
C LEU A 199 3.92 -13.05 -8.97
N PRO A 200 4.34 -13.23 -7.69
CA PRO A 200 3.72 -14.25 -6.83
C PRO A 200 2.35 -13.85 -6.25
N LYS A 201 1.94 -12.57 -6.37
CA LYS A 201 0.77 -11.99 -5.67
C LYS A 201 -0.50 -11.89 -6.52
N ILE A 202 -0.41 -11.94 -7.85
CA ILE A 202 -1.59 -12.03 -8.74
C ILE A 202 -2.30 -13.37 -8.59
N ILE A 203 -1.54 -14.47 -8.49
CA ILE A 203 -2.12 -15.82 -8.37
C ILE A 203 -2.87 -15.95 -7.04
N ILE A 204 -2.29 -15.45 -5.95
CA ILE A 204 -2.93 -15.42 -4.62
C ILE A 204 -4.12 -14.45 -4.60
N GLY A 205 -4.02 -13.29 -5.24
CA GLY A 205 -5.12 -12.33 -5.35
C GLY A 205 -6.31 -12.85 -6.16
N ILE A 206 -6.08 -13.64 -7.21
CA ILE A 206 -7.14 -14.33 -7.97
C ILE A 206 -7.81 -15.40 -7.11
N ILE A 207 -7.03 -16.17 -6.34
CA ILE A 207 -7.56 -17.21 -5.44
C ILE A 207 -8.41 -16.58 -4.33
N PHE A 208 -7.91 -15.56 -3.63
CA PHE A 208 -8.65 -14.91 -2.54
C PHE A 208 -9.78 -14.00 -3.04
N GLY A 209 -9.64 -13.37 -4.21
CA GLY A 209 -10.70 -12.61 -4.87
C GLY A 209 -11.85 -13.50 -5.33
N GLY A 210 -11.56 -14.70 -5.83
CA GLY A 210 -12.55 -15.73 -6.15
C GLY A 210 -13.29 -16.24 -4.91
N ILE A 211 -12.57 -16.48 -3.81
CA ILE A 211 -13.16 -16.91 -2.53
C ILE A 211 -14.03 -15.80 -1.91
N ALA A 212 -13.58 -14.54 -1.97
CA ALA A 212 -14.34 -13.41 -1.43
C ALA A 212 -15.61 -13.11 -2.25
N GLY A 213 -15.58 -13.29 -3.58
CA GLY A 213 -16.76 -13.16 -4.45
C GLY A 213 -17.75 -14.33 -4.37
N LEU A 214 -17.34 -15.45 -3.75
CA LEU A 214 -18.22 -16.58 -3.43
C LEU A 214 -18.86 -16.47 -2.03
N LEU A 215 -18.29 -15.65 -1.15
CA LEU A 215 -18.70 -15.54 0.26
C LEU A 215 -19.43 -14.21 0.60
N PHE A 216 -19.51 -13.26 -0.34
CA PHE A 216 -20.20 -11.97 -0.21
C PHE A 216 -20.87 -11.56 -1.51
#